data_AF-A0A1Y3E9C7-F1
#
_entry.id   AF-A0A1Y3E9C7-F1
#
_cell.length_a   1.000
_cell.length_b   1.000
_cell.length_c   1.000
_cell.angle_alpha   90.00
_cell.angle_beta   90.00
_cell.angle_gamma   90.00
#
_symmetry.space_group_name_H-M   'P 1'
#
loop_
_entity.id
_entity.type
_entity.pdbx_description
1 polymer ?
#
loop_
_entity_poly.entity_id
_entity_poly.type
_entity_poly.pdbx_seq_one_letter_code
_entity_poly.pdbx_strand_id
1 'polypeptide(L)'
;MTTSSASLVPQYPQQQKLIASHGTGLSSQGTVLSVGGFLIVGITLITSAIIVLLSQKQSEFEFVAGVFMAIGLIFCLLCLLLQKKNLVKLFHEYAGHIRWFVNHSKQ
;
A
#
# COMPACT_ATOMS: atom_id res chain seq x y z
N MET A 1 -0.04 -69.77 3.08
CA MET A 1 0.94 -68.68 2.91
C MET A 1 1.46 -68.81 1.49
N THR A 2 0.97 -68.06 0.51
CA THR A 2 1.28 -66.65 0.28
C THR A 2 0.08 -65.90 -0.31
N THR A 3 -0.07 -64.67 0.13
CA THR A 3 -1.21 -63.77 -0.09
C THR A 3 -1.15 -63.09 -1.46
N SER A 4 -2.33 -62.94 -2.08
CA SER A 4 -2.59 -62.04 -3.20
C SER A 4 -2.29 -60.59 -2.83
N SER A 5 -1.64 -59.84 -3.73
CA SER A 5 -1.58 -58.38 -3.68
C SER A 5 -1.61 -57.80 -5.10
N ALA A 6 -2.81 -57.67 -5.65
CA ALA A 6 -3.08 -56.80 -6.79
C ALA A 6 -3.08 -55.34 -6.29
N SER A 7 -1.98 -54.61 -6.50
CA SER A 7 -1.90 -53.18 -6.19
C SER A 7 -2.30 -52.34 -7.40
N LEU A 8 -3.60 -52.09 -7.48
CA LEU A 8 -4.28 -50.82 -7.76
C LEU A 8 -3.42 -49.70 -8.39
N VAL A 9 -3.64 -49.45 -9.68
CA VAL A 9 -3.40 -48.15 -10.34
C VAL A 9 -4.52 -47.19 -9.92
N PRO A 10 -4.25 -46.03 -9.31
CA PRO A 10 -5.27 -45.00 -9.15
C PRO A 10 -5.33 -44.10 -10.39
N GLN A 11 -6.41 -44.32 -11.13
CA GLN A 11 -6.95 -43.50 -12.20
C GLN A 11 -7.33 -42.11 -11.66
N TYR A 12 -6.73 -41.03 -12.20
CA TYR A 12 -7.38 -39.72 -12.24
C TYR A 12 -8.52 -39.84 -13.26
N PRO A 13 -9.75 -39.35 -12.99
CA PRO A 13 -9.95 -37.89 -12.93
C PRO A 13 -11.11 -37.44 -12.02
N GLN A 14 -10.95 -36.35 -11.27
CA GLN A 14 -12.10 -35.45 -11.02
C GLN A 14 -11.63 -34.01 -10.79
N GLN A 15 -11.96 -33.22 -11.79
CA GLN A 15 -11.72 -31.81 -11.96
C GLN A 15 -12.77 -31.03 -11.16
N GLN A 16 -12.69 -31.04 -9.82
CA GLN A 16 -13.61 -30.23 -9.00
C GLN A 16 -13.01 -29.75 -7.68
N LYS A 17 -11.85 -29.10 -7.78
CA LYS A 17 -11.51 -27.98 -6.88
C LYS A 17 -11.06 -26.77 -7.70
N LEU A 18 -11.76 -26.52 -8.80
CA LEU A 18 -11.60 -25.36 -9.67
C LEU A 18 -12.69 -24.31 -9.42
N ILE A 19 -13.29 -24.21 -8.23
CA ILE A 19 -14.26 -23.13 -7.95
C ILE A 19 -14.27 -22.74 -6.46
N ALA A 20 -13.12 -22.41 -5.88
CA ALA A 20 -13.07 -21.70 -4.58
C ALA A 20 -11.75 -20.96 -4.32
N SER A 21 -10.89 -20.73 -5.33
CA SER A 21 -9.77 -19.79 -5.21
C SER A 21 -10.22 -18.41 -5.64
N HIS A 22 -11.23 -17.90 -4.94
CA HIS A 22 -11.76 -16.56 -5.12
C HIS A 22 -10.76 -15.55 -4.52
N GLY A 23 -9.98 -14.92 -5.39
CA GLY A 23 -9.83 -13.46 -5.36
C GLY A 23 -8.83 -12.81 -4.40
N THR A 24 -7.91 -13.52 -3.74
CA THR A 24 -6.95 -12.85 -2.83
C THR A 24 -5.67 -12.35 -3.52
N GLY A 25 -5.34 -12.84 -4.73
CA GLY A 25 -4.15 -12.45 -5.48
C GLY A 25 -4.29 -11.16 -6.30
N LEU A 26 -5.42 -11.00 -7.02
CA LEU A 26 -5.71 -9.80 -7.83
C LEU A 26 -5.96 -8.55 -6.97
N SER A 27 -6.54 -8.72 -5.77
CA SER A 27 -6.76 -7.62 -4.84
C SER A 27 -5.46 -6.95 -4.39
N SER A 28 -4.33 -7.67 -4.36
CA SER A 28 -3.05 -7.12 -3.90
C SER A 28 -2.40 -6.22 -4.97
N GLN A 29 -2.27 -6.70 -6.22
CA GLN A 29 -1.63 -5.92 -7.29
C GLN A 29 -2.43 -4.67 -7.68
N GLY A 30 -3.75 -4.76 -7.76
CA GLY A 30 -4.60 -3.59 -8.03
C GLY A 30 -4.54 -2.56 -6.89
N THR A 31 -4.48 -3.02 -5.64
CA THR A 31 -4.37 -2.12 -4.49
C THR A 31 -3.01 -1.43 -4.43
N VAL A 32 -1.89 -2.12 -4.68
CA VAL A 32 -0.57 -1.45 -4.70
C VAL A 32 -0.44 -0.44 -5.85
N LEU A 33 -1.00 -0.73 -7.02
CA LEU A 33 -1.02 0.20 -8.15
C LEU A 33 -1.89 1.42 -7.84
N SER A 34 -3.06 1.20 -7.24
CA SER A 34 -3.98 2.27 -6.85
C SER A 34 -3.38 3.15 -5.74
N VAL A 35 -2.78 2.54 -4.72
CA VAL A 35 -2.05 3.23 -3.65
C VAL A 35 -0.89 4.05 -4.22
N GLY A 36 -0.09 3.48 -5.13
CA GLY A 36 0.99 4.19 -5.80
C GLY A 36 0.48 5.37 -6.64
N GLY A 37 -0.61 5.17 -7.39
CA GLY A 37 -1.27 6.23 -8.15
C GLY A 37 -1.77 7.37 -7.28
N PHE A 38 -2.45 7.06 -6.17
CA PHE A 38 -2.93 8.06 -5.21
C PHE A 38 -1.77 8.82 -4.55
N LEU A 39 -0.66 8.15 -4.25
CA LEU A 39 0.54 8.80 -3.70
C LEU A 39 1.14 9.79 -4.69
N ILE A 40 1.34 9.37 -5.95
CA ILE A 40 1.92 10.21 -7.00
C ILE A 40 1.04 11.44 -7.23
N VAL A 41 -0.27 11.25 -7.39
CA VAL A 41 -1.23 12.35 -7.57
C VAL A 41 -1.21 13.29 -6.36
N GLY A 42 -1.21 12.75 -5.14
CA GLY A 42 -1.14 13.55 -3.91
C GLY A 42 0.12 14.42 -3.83
N ILE A 43 1.29 13.83 -4.11
CA ILE A 43 2.57 14.55 -4.14
C ILE A 43 2.58 15.62 -5.23
N THR A 44 2.12 15.30 -6.44
CA THR A 44 2.06 16.26 -7.55
C THR A 44 1.17 17.46 -7.21
N LEU A 45 0.01 17.24 -6.58
CA LEU A 45 -0.89 18.32 -6.14
C LEU A 45 -0.24 19.21 -5.06
N ILE A 46 0.44 18.60 -4.08
CA ILE A 46 1.15 19.33 -3.04
C ILE A 46 2.29 20.16 -3.64
N THR A 47 3.13 19.56 -4.49
CA THR A 47 4.23 20.26 -5.16
C THR A 47 3.70 21.41 -6.03
N SER A 48 2.62 21.16 -6.79
CA SER A 48 1.97 22.20 -7.60
C SER A 48 1.47 23.36 -6.74
N ALA A 49 0.79 23.08 -5.62
CA ALA A 49 0.30 24.11 -4.73
C ALA A 49 1.44 24.93 -4.08
N ILE A 50 2.53 24.28 -3.67
CA ILE A 50 3.73 24.96 -3.15
C ILE A 50 4.30 25.91 -4.20
N ILE A 51 4.43 25.46 -5.45
CA ILE A 51 4.94 26.31 -6.54
C ILE A 51 4.04 27.52 -6.76
N VAL A 52 2.71 27.33 -6.73
CA VAL A 52 1.74 28.42 -6.88
C VAL A 52 1.85 29.43 -5.72
N LEU A 53 1.94 28.94 -4.47
CA LEU A 53 2.12 29.80 -3.28
C LEU A 53 3.42 30.61 -3.33
N LEU A 54 4.50 30.02 -3.86
CA LEU A 54 5.79 30.70 -3.97
C LEU A 54 5.84 31.68 -5.14
N SER A 55 5.10 31.40 -6.23
CA SER A 55 5.18 32.19 -7.47
C SER A 55 4.17 33.34 -7.54
N GLN A 56 3.00 33.19 -6.91
CA GLN A 56 1.89 34.14 -7.03
C GLN A 56 1.47 34.64 -5.63
N LYS A 57 1.54 35.96 -5.41
CA LYS A 57 1.11 36.63 -4.16
C LYS A 57 -0.33 37.17 -4.19
N GLN A 58 -1.07 36.85 -5.24
CA GLN A 58 -2.47 37.24 -5.41
C GLN A 58 -3.38 36.30 -4.62
N SER A 59 -4.33 36.86 -3.87
CA SER A 59 -5.19 36.13 -2.93
C SER A 59 -6.05 35.04 -3.60
N GLU A 60 -6.40 35.24 -4.87
CA GLU A 60 -7.16 34.27 -5.68
C GLU A 60 -6.37 32.97 -5.90
N PHE A 61 -5.06 33.07 -6.14
CA PHE A 61 -4.18 31.92 -6.33
C PHE A 61 -3.86 31.22 -5.01
N GLU A 62 -3.81 31.98 -3.91
CA GLU A 62 -3.63 31.43 -2.57
C GLU A 62 -4.79 30.52 -2.17
N PHE A 63 -6.03 30.93 -2.48
CA PHE A 63 -7.21 30.10 -2.24
C PHE A 63 -7.17 28.79 -3.04
N VAL A 64 -6.86 28.86 -4.34
CA VAL A 64 -6.76 27.68 -5.21
C VAL A 64 -5.64 26.75 -4.74
N ALA A 65 -4.48 27.29 -4.37
CA ALA A 65 -3.39 26.50 -3.82
C ALA A 65 -3.76 25.87 -2.47
N GLY A 66 -4.51 26.56 -1.62
CA GLY A 66 -5.07 26.00 -0.39
C GLY A 66 -5.98 24.80 -0.64
N VAL A 67 -6.87 24.89 -1.64
CA VAL A 67 -7.74 23.77 -2.05
C VAL A 67 -6.91 22.61 -2.59
N PHE A 68 -5.90 22.88 -3.42
CA PHE A 68 -5.01 21.85 -3.96
C PHE A 68 -4.18 21.16 -2.87
N MET A 69 -3.69 21.91 -1.88
CA MET A 69 -3.03 21.38 -0.69
C MET A 69 -3.95 20.48 0.12
N ALA A 70 -5.19 20.92 0.38
CA ALA A 70 -6.16 20.14 1.14
C ALA A 70 -6.51 18.82 0.44
N ILE A 71 -6.77 18.86 -0.86
CA ILE A 71 -7.07 17.67 -1.66
C ILE A 71 -5.85 16.73 -1.70
N GLY A 72 -4.65 17.26 -1.96
CA GLY A 72 -3.41 16.49 -1.96
C GLY A 72 -3.15 15.80 -0.61
N LEU A 73 -3.39 16.51 0.50
CA LEU A 73 -3.34 15.94 1.84
C LEU A 73 -4.35 14.82 2.06
N ILE A 74 -5.60 14.98 1.60
CA ILE A 74 -6.63 13.93 1.67
C ILE A 74 -6.17 12.68 0.90
N PHE A 75 -5.64 12.83 -0.31
CA PHE A 75 -5.12 11.70 -1.09
C PHE A 75 -3.94 11.02 -0.39
N CYS A 76 -3.02 11.79 0.19
CA CYS A 76 -1.94 11.24 1.02
C CYS A 76 -2.48 10.49 2.24
N LEU A 77 -3.44 11.05 2.97
CA LEU A 77 -4.05 10.41 4.14
C LEU A 77 -4.78 9.13 3.76
N LEU A 78 -5.56 9.13 2.68
CA LEU A 78 -6.21 7.93 2.15
C LEU A 78 -5.19 6.89 1.75
N CYS A 79 -4.10 7.30 1.11
CA CYS A 79 -2.98 6.40 0.76
C CYS A 79 -2.36 5.78 2.03
N LEU A 80 -2.12 6.56 3.09
CA LEU A 80 -1.63 6.07 4.38
C LEU A 80 -2.63 5.14 5.10
N LEU A 81 -3.93 5.43 5.00
CA LEU A 81 -5.00 4.61 5.59
C LEU A 81 -5.14 3.27 4.86
N LEU A 82 -5.10 3.26 3.53
CA LEU A 82 -5.10 2.05 2.72
C LEU A 82 -3.83 1.21 2.98
N GLN A 83 -2.71 1.90 3.22
CA GLN A 83 -1.46 1.26 3.63
C GLN A 83 -1.37 0.98 5.13
N LYS A 84 -2.39 1.24 5.98
CA LYS A 84 -2.27 1.18 7.46
C LYS A 84 -1.62 -0.10 7.97
N LYS A 85 -1.91 -1.26 7.37
CA LYS A 85 -1.29 -2.54 7.74
C LYS A 85 0.21 -2.57 7.44
N ASN A 86 0.64 -2.00 6.32
CA ASN A 86 2.06 -1.82 5.97
C ASN A 86 2.71 -0.68 6.77
N LEU A 87 1.98 0.41 7.03
CA LEU A 87 2.46 1.56 7.79
C LEU A 87 2.72 1.23 9.25
N VAL A 88 1.88 0.42 9.90
CA VAL A 88 2.12 -0.03 11.27
C VAL A 88 3.39 -0.87 11.35
N LYS A 89 3.65 -1.70 10.34
CA LYS A 89 4.88 -2.49 10.24
C LYS A 89 6.10 -1.57 10.05
N LEU A 90 5.98 -0.58 9.18
CA LEU A 90 7.01 0.44 8.96
C LEU A 90 7.27 1.29 10.22
N PHE A 91 6.22 1.69 10.94
CA PHE A 91 6.34 2.48 12.16
C PHE A 91 6.98 1.69 13.29
N HIS A 92 6.67 0.39 13.41
CA HIS A 92 7.32 -0.48 14.39
C HIS A 92 8.82 -0.67 14.09
N GLU A 93 9.17 -0.86 12.81
CA GLU A 93 10.55 -0.85 12.32
C GLU A 93 11.26 0.47 12.63
N TYR A 94 10.63 1.60 12.30
CA TYR A 94 11.21 2.93 12.47
C TYR A 94 11.34 3.33 13.94
N ALA A 95 10.35 3.02 14.78
CA ALA A 95 10.41 3.23 16.22
C ALA A 95 11.50 2.38 16.88
N GLY A 96 11.69 1.14 16.39
CA GLY A 96 12.82 0.29 16.79
C GLY A 96 14.16 0.91 16.43
N HIS A 97 14.28 1.44 15.21
CA HIS A 97 15.51 2.06 14.72
C HIS A 97 15.82 3.38 15.44
N ILE A 98 14.82 4.25 15.67
CA ILE A 98 14.99 5.47 16.47
C ILE A 98 15.40 5.12 17.90
N ARG A 99 14.79 4.11 18.53
CA ARG A 99 15.17 3.67 19.88
C ARG A 99 16.63 3.19 19.90
N TRP A 100 17.06 2.43 18.89
CA TRP A 100 18.46 2.02 18.75
C TRP A 100 19.39 3.23 18.59
N PHE A 101 19.03 4.18 17.72
CA PHE A 101 19.81 5.40 17.46
C PHE A 101 19.94 6.29 18.71
N VAL A 102 18.85 6.47 19.46
CA VAL A 102 18.84 7.22 20.72
C VAL A 102 19.68 6.53 21.79
N ASN A 103 19.63 5.19 21.86
CA ASN A 103 20.45 4.45 22.81
C ASN A 103 21.94 4.48 22.45
N HIS A 104 22.26 4.49 21.15
CA HIS A 104 23.65 4.56 20.69
C HIS A 104 24.23 5.98 20.75
N SER A 105 23.40 7.01 20.58
CA SER A 105 23.78 8.42 20.76
C SER A 105 24.07 8.79 22.22
N LYS A 106 23.74 7.92 23.19
CA LYS A 106 23.99 8.13 24.62
C LYS A 106 25.26 7.44 25.16
N GLN A 107 25.99 6.69 24.33
CA GLN A 107 27.35 6.22 24.62
C GLN A 107 28.37 7.22 24.08
#